data_AF-A0A2P4T5P6-F1
#
_entry.id   AF-A0A2P4T5P6-F1
#
_cell.length_a   1.000
_cell.length_b   1.000
_cell.length_c   1.000
_cell.angle_alpha   90.00
_cell.angle_beta   90.00
_cell.angle_gamma   90.00
#
_symmetry.space_group_name_H-M   'P 1'
#
loop_
_entity.id
_entity.type
_entity.pdbx_description
1 polymer ?
#
loop_
_entity_poly.entity_id
_entity_poly.type
_entity_poly.pdbx_seq_one_letter_code
_entity_poly.pdbx_strand_id
1 'polypeptide(L)'
;MSRRSAVQRKVPCLFVTEVKEEPSVKRERQPFKVLATETLNEKALEADIYNAIPTEKVDGTCCYVTTYKEFIWNVEEDFKPVPDTWIPAKEIEFSNGNPLPDENGHMPGWVPVEKNSKQYCWHSSVVSYEAEMALVLKHHADPGLLEIRPVSLSELLEQTLELIGTNINANPYGLGSKKQPIHLLVPHGAFEIKNPPTLKQSDIVSWFEGCSEGKVEGIVWHCRDGCLIKLHRHHLGLCWPLAETYLNSQPVVISFNRNDYDCDFGPKSLFHQFSKLDGQRFDRLKDIKFDD
;
A
#
# COMPACT_ATOMS: atom_id res chain seq x y z
N MET A 1 3.63 21.98 -3.82
CA MET A 1 4.06 20.90 -2.91
C MET A 1 3.73 19.58 -3.58
N SER A 2 4.71 18.69 -3.74
CA SER A 2 4.44 17.33 -4.23
C SER A 2 3.46 16.63 -3.25
N ARG A 3 2.42 15.99 -3.77
CA ARG A 3 1.48 15.20 -2.94
C ARG A 3 2.25 13.99 -2.40
N ARG A 4 2.20 13.75 -1.08
CA ARG A 4 2.95 12.68 -0.38
C ARG A 4 2.70 11.27 -0.94
N SER A 5 1.56 11.08 -1.62
CA SER A 5 1.12 9.82 -2.18
C SER A 5 1.64 9.53 -3.60
N ALA A 6 2.40 10.41 -4.24
CA ALA A 6 3.02 10.12 -5.54
C ALA A 6 4.41 9.49 -5.34
N VAL A 7 4.57 8.19 -5.66
CA VAL A 7 5.88 7.52 -5.63
C VAL A 7 6.74 8.01 -6.80
N GLN A 8 7.96 8.44 -6.52
CA GLN A 8 8.97 8.76 -7.55
C GLN A 8 10.08 7.71 -7.55
N ARG A 9 10.75 7.51 -6.41
CA ARG A 9 11.87 6.55 -6.23
C ARG A 9 11.68 5.72 -4.97
N LYS A 10 12.20 4.48 -4.94
CA LYS A 10 12.12 3.59 -3.77
C LYS A 10 13.49 3.03 -3.39
N VAL A 11 13.88 3.20 -2.13
CA VAL A 11 15.00 2.46 -1.50
C VAL A 11 14.40 1.30 -0.70
N PRO A 12 14.76 0.04 -1.00
CA PRO A 12 14.08 -1.15 -0.47
C PRO A 12 14.32 -1.38 1.03
N CYS A 13 15.45 -0.91 1.57
CA CYS A 13 15.78 -1.03 2.98
C CYS A 13 16.51 0.23 3.50
N LEU A 14 16.09 0.74 4.67
CA LEU A 14 16.72 1.86 5.39
C LEU A 14 18.19 1.56 5.71
N PHE A 15 18.51 0.31 6.01
CA PHE A 15 19.85 -0.16 6.32
C PHE A 15 20.44 -0.92 5.14
N VAL A 16 21.77 -0.99 5.09
CA VAL A 16 22.49 -1.94 4.24
C VAL A 16 22.03 -3.35 4.62
N THR A 17 21.78 -4.19 3.62
CA THR A 17 21.32 -5.56 3.84
C THR A 17 22.43 -6.56 3.61
N GLU A 18 22.44 -7.63 4.41
CA GLU A 18 23.32 -8.79 4.26
C GLU A 18 22.50 -10.05 4.00
N VAL A 19 23.09 -11.00 3.27
CA VAL A 19 22.51 -12.33 3.04
C VAL A 19 23.09 -13.29 4.07
N LYS A 20 22.21 -14.02 4.78
CA LYS A 20 22.58 -15.12 5.67
C LYS A 20 22.07 -16.43 5.10
N GLU A 21 22.91 -17.45 5.06
CA GLU A 21 22.58 -18.81 4.62
C GLU A 21 21.75 -19.57 5.68
N GLU A 22 20.60 -19.00 6.02
CA GLU A 22 19.62 -19.54 6.95
C GLU A 22 18.21 -19.54 6.33
N PRO A 23 17.38 -20.56 6.58
CA PRO A 23 16.05 -20.64 5.97
C PRO A 23 15.15 -19.46 6.31
N SER A 24 14.57 -18.81 5.30
CA SER A 24 13.69 -17.65 5.47
C SER A 24 12.48 -17.95 6.34
N VAL A 25 12.18 -17.04 7.28
CA VAL A 25 10.91 -17.06 8.04
C VAL A 25 9.74 -16.52 7.22
N LYS A 26 10.01 -15.79 6.13
CA LYS A 26 9.00 -15.14 5.28
C LYS A 26 8.56 -16.00 4.11
N ARG A 27 9.50 -16.75 3.50
CA ARG A 27 9.25 -17.55 2.30
C ARG A 27 9.60 -19.01 2.53
N GLU A 28 8.58 -19.86 2.45
CA GLU A 28 8.77 -21.30 2.49
C GLU A 28 9.76 -21.73 1.39
N ARG A 29 10.74 -22.57 1.74
CA ARG A 29 11.78 -23.11 0.85
C ARG A 29 12.84 -22.13 0.35
N GLN A 30 12.89 -20.89 0.86
CA GLN A 30 14.04 -20.02 0.62
C GLN A 30 15.17 -20.38 1.62
N PRO A 31 16.35 -20.84 1.16
CA PRO A 31 17.40 -21.34 2.05
C PRO A 31 18.24 -20.23 2.72
N PHE A 32 17.99 -18.97 2.37
CA PHE A 32 18.69 -17.80 2.89
C PHE A 32 17.70 -16.73 3.41
N LYS A 33 18.20 -15.81 4.24
CA LYS A 33 17.51 -14.58 4.68
C LYS A 33 18.29 -13.36 4.21
N VAL A 34 17.56 -12.28 3.97
CA VAL A 34 18.12 -10.95 3.77
C VAL A 34 17.79 -10.13 5.01
N LEU A 35 18.82 -9.70 5.74
CA LEU A 35 18.68 -8.98 7.01
C LEU A 35 19.30 -7.59 6.92
N ALA A 36 18.70 -6.63 7.60
CA ALA A 36 19.22 -5.29 7.79
C ALA A 36 20.41 -5.32 8.77
N THR A 37 21.49 -4.66 8.40
CA THR A 37 22.63 -4.38 9.28
C THR A 37 22.35 -3.14 10.14
N GLU A 38 23.32 -2.71 10.94
CA GLU A 38 23.23 -1.48 11.73
C GLU A 38 23.62 -0.23 10.94
N THR A 39 24.12 -0.41 9.71
CA THR A 39 24.63 0.68 8.87
C THR A 39 23.50 1.23 8.00
N LEU A 40 23.24 2.54 8.10
CA LEU A 40 22.29 3.21 7.22
C LEU A 40 22.71 3.12 5.75
N ASN A 41 21.74 2.96 4.86
CA ASN A 41 21.97 2.96 3.42
C ASN A 41 22.39 4.37 2.95
N GLU A 42 23.43 4.46 2.11
CA GLU A 42 23.92 5.75 1.60
C GLU A 42 22.83 6.50 0.82
N LYS A 43 22.02 5.79 0.03
CA LYS A 43 20.87 6.38 -0.68
C LYS A 43 19.81 6.96 0.27
N ALA A 44 19.72 6.43 1.49
CA ALA A 44 18.83 6.98 2.51
C ALA A 44 19.38 8.30 3.07
N LEU A 45 20.70 8.37 3.28
CA LEU A 45 21.38 9.58 3.74
C LEU A 45 21.31 10.69 2.67
N GLU A 46 21.57 10.35 1.40
CA GLU A 46 21.47 11.27 0.26
C GLU A 46 20.06 11.87 0.09
N ALA A 47 19.02 11.11 0.43
CA ALA A 47 17.64 11.55 0.38
C ALA A 47 17.17 12.30 1.66
N ASP A 48 18.09 12.70 2.54
CA ASP A 48 17.80 13.47 3.76
C ASP A 48 16.79 12.77 4.70
N ILE A 49 17.01 11.47 4.97
CA ILE A 49 16.15 10.62 5.81
C ILE A 49 15.80 11.24 7.19
N TYR A 50 16.69 12.03 7.78
CA TYR A 50 16.47 12.66 9.09
C TYR A 50 15.34 13.69 9.10
N ASN A 51 14.99 14.25 7.94
CA ASN A 51 13.88 15.19 7.76
C ASN A 51 12.67 14.55 7.06
N ALA A 52 12.72 13.24 6.82
CA ALA A 52 11.64 12.50 6.16
C ALA A 52 10.48 12.24 7.12
N ILE A 53 9.29 12.04 6.55
CA ILE A 53 8.06 11.80 7.31
C ILE A 53 7.80 10.29 7.38
N PRO A 54 7.86 9.67 8.57
CA PRO A 54 7.60 8.25 8.73
C PRO A 54 6.11 7.95 8.72
N THR A 55 5.72 6.94 7.95
CA THR A 55 4.35 6.45 7.86
C THR A 55 4.32 4.93 7.98
N GLU A 56 3.18 4.38 8.38
CA GLU A 56 2.96 2.93 8.37
C GLU A 56 3.18 2.39 6.95
N LYS A 57 3.96 1.31 6.84
CA LYS A 57 3.97 0.50 5.62
C LYS A 57 2.74 -0.39 5.61
N VAL A 58 1.80 -0.06 4.73
CA VAL A 58 0.59 -0.87 4.53
C VAL A 58 0.91 -2.04 3.62
N ASP A 59 0.74 -3.26 4.14
CA ASP A 59 0.84 -4.52 3.41
C ASP A 59 -0.36 -4.76 2.48
N GLY A 60 -0.31 -4.16 1.29
CA GLY A 60 -1.28 -4.31 0.22
C GLY A 60 -0.65 -4.60 -1.14
N THR A 61 -1.46 -4.50 -2.19
CA THR A 61 -0.97 -4.47 -3.58
C THR A 61 -1.12 -3.07 -4.14
N CYS A 62 -0.01 -2.48 -4.56
CA CYS A 62 0.07 -1.07 -4.96
C CYS A 62 -0.66 -0.80 -6.29
N CYS A 63 -1.37 0.33 -6.36
CA CYS A 63 -2.10 0.83 -7.52
C CYS A 63 -1.74 2.31 -7.74
N TYR A 64 -1.86 2.80 -8.98
CA TYR A 64 -1.68 4.21 -9.32
C TYR A 64 -2.89 4.72 -10.08
N VAL A 65 -3.40 5.90 -9.71
CA VAL A 65 -4.56 6.52 -10.38
C VAL A 65 -4.08 7.65 -11.27
N THR A 66 -4.37 7.59 -12.57
CA THR A 66 -3.96 8.59 -13.55
C THR A 66 -4.98 8.71 -14.68
N THR A 67 -4.93 9.81 -15.42
CA THR A 67 -5.61 9.90 -16.71
C THR A 67 -4.91 8.99 -17.72
N TYR A 68 -5.70 8.32 -18.55
CA TYR A 68 -5.20 7.51 -19.66
C TYR A 68 -4.44 8.39 -20.66
N LYS A 69 -3.25 7.94 -21.09
CA LYS A 69 -2.49 8.54 -22.19
C LYS A 69 -2.09 7.40 -23.13
N GLU A 70 -2.43 7.52 -24.42
CA GLU A 70 -2.01 6.56 -25.43
C GLU A 70 -0.49 6.51 -25.52
N PHE A 71 0.07 5.31 -25.49
CA PHE A 71 1.51 5.04 -25.62
C PHE A 71 1.70 3.82 -26.53
N ILE A 72 2.70 3.84 -27.40
CA ILE A 72 2.95 2.79 -28.41
C ILE A 72 4.33 2.17 -28.15
N TRP A 73 4.39 0.84 -28.14
CA TRP A 73 5.60 0.05 -27.82
C TRP A 73 6.19 -0.68 -29.04
N ASN A 74 7.47 -1.09 -28.93
CA ASN A 74 8.18 -1.93 -29.90
C ASN A 74 8.40 -3.35 -29.35
N VAL A 75 7.57 -4.29 -29.81
CA VAL A 75 7.50 -5.68 -29.36
C VAL A 75 8.79 -6.48 -29.62
N GLU A 76 9.63 -6.06 -30.56
CA GLU A 76 10.84 -6.81 -30.94
C GLU A 76 12.05 -6.53 -30.02
N GLU A 77 12.00 -5.51 -29.16
CA GLU A 77 13.18 -5.04 -28.40
C GLU A 77 13.05 -5.08 -26.85
N ASP A 78 11.83 -5.20 -26.28
CA ASP A 78 11.55 -4.85 -24.86
C ASP A 78 11.38 -6.02 -23.83
N PHE A 79 11.81 -7.25 -24.16
CA PHE A 79 11.87 -8.45 -23.26
C PHE A 79 10.53 -9.01 -22.70
N LYS A 80 10.62 -10.14 -21.92
CA LYS A 80 9.56 -11.11 -21.51
C LYS A 80 8.14 -10.53 -21.51
N PRO A 81 7.13 -11.25 -22.05
CA PRO A 81 5.82 -10.69 -22.33
C PRO A 81 5.18 -10.11 -21.07
N VAL A 82 5.31 -8.79 -20.93
CA VAL A 82 4.47 -7.97 -20.06
C VAL A 82 3.16 -7.73 -20.81
N PRO A 83 2.03 -7.52 -20.12
CA PRO A 83 0.80 -7.14 -20.80
C PRO A 83 1.01 -5.87 -21.64
N ASP A 84 0.40 -5.81 -22.83
CA ASP A 84 0.48 -4.67 -23.76
C ASP A 84 0.12 -3.32 -23.13
N THR A 85 -0.55 -3.36 -21.97
CA THR A 85 -1.05 -2.21 -21.22
C THR A 85 -0.10 -1.75 -20.10
N TRP A 86 1.13 -2.28 -19.99
CA TRP A 86 2.10 -1.85 -18.98
C TRP A 86 2.65 -0.43 -19.25
N ILE A 87 2.70 0.41 -18.22
CA ILE A 87 3.10 1.82 -18.22
C ILE A 87 4.28 2.00 -17.26
N PRO A 88 5.42 2.57 -17.68
CA PRO A 88 6.60 2.70 -16.81
C PRO A 88 6.31 3.63 -15.62
N ALA A 89 6.89 3.32 -14.46
CA ALA A 89 6.91 4.24 -13.33
C ALA A 89 7.75 5.49 -13.65
N LYS A 90 7.58 6.57 -12.86
CA LYS A 90 8.38 7.79 -13.02
C LYS A 90 9.87 7.46 -12.81
N GLU A 91 10.75 8.11 -13.57
CA GLU A 91 12.22 8.06 -13.42
C GLU A 91 12.90 6.72 -13.75
N ILE A 92 12.30 5.89 -14.62
CA ILE A 92 13.05 4.79 -15.25
C ILE A 92 14.10 5.38 -16.19
N GLU A 93 15.33 4.88 -16.10
CA GLU A 93 16.39 5.21 -17.05
C GLU A 93 16.13 4.52 -18.37
N PHE A 94 16.38 5.22 -19.47
CA PHE A 94 16.24 4.67 -20.82
C PHE A 94 17.58 4.64 -21.52
N SER A 95 17.85 3.55 -22.23
CA SER A 95 18.96 3.44 -23.18
C SER A 95 18.41 3.05 -24.54
N ASN A 96 18.69 3.87 -25.56
CA ASN A 96 18.19 3.69 -26.93
C ASN A 96 16.66 3.56 -27.03
N GLY A 97 15.91 4.21 -26.14
CA GLY A 97 14.45 4.12 -26.11
C GLY A 97 13.90 2.98 -25.25
N ASN A 98 14.77 2.09 -24.75
CA ASN A 98 14.36 0.92 -23.97
C ASN A 98 14.58 1.18 -22.47
N PRO A 99 13.59 0.87 -21.61
CA PRO A 99 13.73 1.02 -20.17
C PRO A 99 14.81 0.07 -19.63
N LEU A 100 15.68 0.60 -18.78
CA LEU A 100 16.70 -0.19 -18.09
C LEU A 100 16.16 -0.69 -16.75
N PRO A 101 16.42 -1.98 -16.39
CA PRO A 101 16.16 -2.44 -15.04
C PRO A 101 17.06 -1.72 -14.04
N ASP A 102 16.58 -1.55 -12.81
CA ASP A 102 17.39 -1.02 -11.72
C ASP A 102 18.55 -1.97 -11.36
N GLU A 103 19.41 -1.54 -10.43
CA GLU A 103 20.55 -2.34 -9.94
C GLU A 103 20.17 -3.73 -9.37
N ASN A 104 18.88 -3.93 -9.04
CA ASN A 104 18.33 -5.18 -8.52
C ASN A 104 17.62 -6.01 -9.62
N GLY A 105 17.67 -5.56 -10.88
CA GLY A 105 17.01 -6.22 -11.99
C GLY A 105 15.51 -5.94 -12.09
N HIS A 106 14.97 -4.97 -11.34
CA HIS A 106 13.55 -4.64 -11.37
C HIS A 106 13.22 -3.54 -12.38
N MET A 107 12.09 -3.70 -13.06
CA MET A 107 11.52 -2.68 -13.94
C MET A 107 10.10 -2.34 -13.45
N PRO A 108 9.93 -1.34 -12.58
CA PRO A 108 8.64 -1.01 -11.99
C PRO A 108 7.71 -0.33 -13.00
N GLY A 109 6.43 -0.70 -13.00
CA GLY A 109 5.42 0.00 -13.78
C GLY A 109 4.00 -0.41 -13.39
N TRP A 110 3.04 0.07 -14.16
CA TRP A 110 1.61 0.06 -13.85
C TRP A 110 0.85 -0.64 -14.96
N VAL A 111 -0.15 -1.43 -14.61
CA VAL A 111 -1.08 -2.02 -15.58
C VAL A 111 -2.49 -1.49 -15.25
N PRO A 112 -3.27 -1.01 -16.24
CA PRO A 112 -4.65 -0.61 -16.07
C PRO A 112 -5.49 -1.71 -15.42
N VAL A 113 -6.27 -1.31 -14.42
CA VAL A 113 -7.28 -2.17 -13.81
C VAL A 113 -8.54 -2.07 -14.65
N GLU A 114 -8.80 -3.08 -15.47
CA GLU A 114 -10.03 -3.17 -16.26
C GLU A 114 -11.20 -3.73 -15.44
N LYS A 115 -12.38 -3.13 -15.55
CA LYS A 115 -13.60 -3.46 -14.78
C LYS A 115 -13.92 -4.97 -14.76
N ASN A 116 -13.71 -5.65 -15.87
CA ASN A 116 -14.09 -7.06 -16.07
C ASN A 116 -12.90 -8.03 -16.04
N SER A 117 -11.69 -7.56 -15.68
CA SER A 117 -10.52 -8.42 -15.60
C SER A 117 -10.62 -9.36 -14.40
N LYS A 118 -10.57 -10.67 -14.65
CA LYS A 118 -10.47 -11.68 -13.57
C LYS A 118 -9.18 -11.55 -12.78
N GLN A 119 -8.09 -11.13 -13.44
CA GLN A 119 -6.78 -10.96 -12.82
C GLN A 119 -6.79 -9.83 -11.78
N TYR A 120 -7.53 -8.75 -12.06
CA TYR A 120 -7.60 -7.56 -11.21
C TYR A 120 -8.96 -7.41 -10.50
N CYS A 121 -9.70 -8.50 -10.35
CA CYS A 121 -11.08 -8.45 -9.86
C CYS A 121 -11.23 -7.86 -8.44
N TRP A 122 -10.20 -7.96 -7.59
CA TRP A 122 -10.20 -7.33 -6.26
C TRP A 122 -9.84 -5.83 -6.32
N HIS A 123 -9.10 -5.41 -7.34
CA HIS A 123 -8.82 -4.00 -7.56
C HIS A 123 -10.06 -3.31 -8.16
N SER A 124 -10.77 -3.98 -9.07
CA SER A 124 -12.00 -3.44 -9.64
C SER A 124 -13.18 -3.45 -8.66
N SER A 125 -13.17 -4.32 -7.63
CA SER A 125 -14.27 -4.37 -6.64
C SER A 125 -14.37 -3.13 -5.75
N VAL A 126 -13.28 -2.36 -5.65
CA VAL A 126 -13.21 -1.12 -4.85
C VAL A 126 -13.35 0.15 -5.70
N VAL A 127 -13.60 0.01 -7.01
CA VAL A 127 -13.77 1.13 -7.95
C VAL A 127 -15.15 1.08 -8.59
N SER A 128 -15.92 2.15 -8.46
CA SER A 128 -17.12 2.38 -9.25
C SER A 128 -16.77 3.25 -10.43
N TYR A 129 -16.60 2.65 -11.61
CA TYR A 129 -16.29 3.38 -12.84
C TYR A 129 -17.44 4.27 -13.30
N GLU A 130 -18.69 3.87 -13.04
CA GLU A 130 -19.88 4.63 -13.41
C GLU A 130 -20.04 5.89 -12.56
N ALA A 131 -19.73 5.78 -11.26
CA ALA A 131 -19.77 6.90 -10.34
C ALA A 131 -18.43 7.66 -10.27
N GLU A 132 -17.40 7.20 -10.99
CA GLU A 132 -16.02 7.70 -10.93
C GLU A 132 -15.47 7.82 -9.50
N MET A 133 -15.65 6.78 -8.69
CA MET A 133 -15.25 6.74 -7.28
C MET A 133 -14.46 5.49 -6.90
N ALA A 134 -13.73 5.58 -5.79
CA ALA A 134 -13.12 4.43 -5.12
C ALA A 134 -13.47 4.38 -3.62
N LEU A 135 -13.55 3.18 -3.05
CA LEU A 135 -13.68 2.97 -1.61
C LEU A 135 -12.31 3.10 -0.93
N VAL A 136 -12.18 4.09 -0.06
CA VAL A 136 -10.92 4.48 0.57
C VAL A 136 -11.01 4.36 2.08
N LEU A 137 -9.95 3.82 2.69
CA LEU A 137 -9.68 3.89 4.12
C LEU A 137 -8.63 4.99 4.40
N LYS A 138 -8.92 5.90 5.32
CA LYS A 138 -8.03 6.99 5.72
C LYS A 138 -8.29 7.41 7.18
N HIS A 139 -7.55 8.39 7.69
CA HIS A 139 -7.89 9.04 8.96
C HIS A 139 -9.17 9.87 8.82
N HIS A 140 -10.03 9.77 9.84
CA HIS A 140 -11.12 10.71 10.06
C HIS A 140 -10.55 12.06 10.54
N ALA A 141 -11.35 13.12 10.47
CA ALA A 141 -11.00 14.41 11.05
C ALA A 141 -10.80 14.33 12.58
N ASP A 142 -11.54 13.42 13.23
CA ASP A 142 -11.40 13.15 14.66
C ASP A 142 -10.12 12.34 14.94
N PRO A 143 -9.24 12.82 15.85
CA PRO A 143 -8.01 12.13 16.19
C PRO A 143 -8.26 10.69 16.69
N GLY A 144 -7.51 9.74 16.12
CA GLY A 144 -7.56 8.34 16.55
C GLY A 144 -8.74 7.54 15.98
N LEU A 145 -9.51 8.11 15.05
CA LEU A 145 -10.58 7.43 14.34
C LEU A 145 -10.21 7.25 12.86
N LEU A 146 -10.46 6.05 12.33
CA LEU A 146 -10.39 5.77 10.89
C LEU A 146 -11.74 6.06 10.22
N GLU A 147 -11.71 6.34 8.93
CA GLU A 147 -12.89 6.53 8.10
C GLU A 147 -12.79 5.66 6.84
N ILE A 148 -13.87 4.93 6.56
CA ILE A 148 -14.11 4.32 5.25
C ILE A 148 -15.13 5.16 4.51
N ARG A 149 -14.79 5.63 3.32
CA ARG A 149 -15.69 6.41 2.48
C ARG A 149 -15.43 6.25 0.98
N PRO A 150 -16.45 6.47 0.14
CA PRO A 150 -16.22 6.76 -1.27
C PRO A 150 -15.44 8.07 -1.45
N VAL A 151 -14.53 8.08 -2.41
CA VAL A 151 -13.73 9.26 -2.80
C VAL A 151 -13.73 9.34 -4.32
N SER A 152 -13.86 10.55 -4.88
CA SER A 152 -13.80 10.71 -6.33
C SER A 152 -12.43 10.29 -6.86
N LEU A 153 -12.39 9.60 -8.00
CA LEU A 153 -11.14 9.26 -8.68
C LEU A 153 -10.32 10.51 -9.01
N SER A 154 -10.97 11.65 -9.24
CA SER A 154 -10.32 12.95 -9.47
C SER A 154 -9.48 13.41 -8.28
N GLU A 155 -9.93 13.13 -7.04
CA GLU A 155 -9.18 13.45 -5.82
C GLU A 155 -7.95 12.55 -5.68
N LEU A 156 -8.05 11.31 -6.18
CA LEU A 156 -6.99 10.30 -6.15
C LEU A 156 -6.00 10.44 -7.30
N LEU A 157 -6.22 11.34 -8.25
CA LEU A 157 -5.31 11.54 -9.38
C LEU A 157 -3.87 11.78 -8.93
N GLU A 158 -2.97 11.09 -9.61
CA GLU A 158 -1.52 11.07 -9.39
C GLU A 158 -1.09 10.52 -8.04
N GLN A 159 -2.00 9.86 -7.31
CA GLN A 159 -1.69 9.16 -6.08
C GLN A 159 -1.44 7.68 -6.35
N THR A 160 -0.51 7.13 -5.58
CA THR A 160 -0.35 5.70 -5.41
C THR A 160 -1.09 5.27 -4.15
N LEU A 161 -1.76 4.13 -4.22
CA LEU A 161 -2.56 3.54 -3.16
C LEU A 161 -2.16 2.09 -2.96
N GLU A 162 -2.43 1.53 -1.80
CA GLU A 162 -2.32 0.10 -1.52
C GLU A 162 -3.74 -0.48 -1.43
N LEU A 163 -4.05 -1.48 -2.25
CA LEU A 163 -5.24 -2.29 -2.05
C LEU A 163 -4.99 -3.24 -0.89
N ILE A 164 -5.85 -3.20 0.13
CA ILE A 164 -5.87 -4.17 1.22
C ILE A 164 -7.18 -4.94 1.21
N GLY A 165 -7.21 -6.13 1.81
CA GLY A 165 -8.47 -6.85 1.96
C GLY A 165 -8.34 -8.36 2.12
N THR A 166 -9.49 -9.02 2.15
CA THR A 166 -9.65 -10.45 2.43
C THR A 166 -8.75 -11.36 1.56
N ASN A 167 -8.54 -10.97 0.30
CA ASN A 167 -7.80 -11.78 -0.67
C ASN A 167 -6.39 -11.24 -0.97
N ILE A 168 -5.90 -10.29 -0.17
CA ILE A 168 -4.63 -9.60 -0.41
C ILE A 168 -3.62 -10.00 0.67
N ASN A 169 -2.44 -10.46 0.27
CA ASN A 169 -1.27 -10.71 1.13
C ASN A 169 -1.57 -11.48 2.44
N ALA A 170 -2.41 -12.52 2.36
CA ALA A 170 -2.87 -13.31 3.51
C ALA A 170 -3.73 -12.55 4.54
N ASN A 171 -4.28 -11.39 4.17
CA ASN A 171 -5.20 -10.57 4.95
C ASN A 171 -4.68 -10.19 6.35
N PRO A 172 -3.54 -9.47 6.43
CA PRO A 172 -2.91 -9.12 7.71
C PRO A 172 -3.81 -8.25 8.60
N TYR A 173 -4.80 -7.59 8.00
CA TYR A 173 -5.72 -6.70 8.69
C TYR A 173 -7.05 -7.37 9.08
N GLY A 174 -7.23 -8.66 8.76
CA GLY A 174 -8.42 -9.41 9.15
C GLY A 174 -9.73 -8.86 8.57
N LEU A 175 -9.68 -8.25 7.38
CA LEU A 175 -10.84 -7.64 6.74
C LEU A 175 -11.74 -8.71 6.14
N GLY A 176 -13.02 -8.69 6.50
CA GLY A 176 -14.05 -9.54 5.93
C GLY A 176 -13.77 -11.04 6.04
N SER A 177 -14.41 -11.83 5.19
CA SER A 177 -14.22 -13.27 5.10
C SER A 177 -14.35 -13.76 3.67
N LYS A 178 -13.97 -15.01 3.36
CA LYS A 178 -14.15 -15.56 2.01
C LYS A 178 -15.60 -15.53 1.53
N LYS A 179 -16.58 -15.58 2.45
CA LYS A 179 -18.01 -15.48 2.12
C LYS A 179 -18.45 -14.04 1.87
N GLN A 180 -17.91 -13.11 2.65
CA GLN A 180 -18.20 -11.69 2.60
C GLN A 180 -16.86 -10.93 2.51
N PRO A 181 -16.23 -10.89 1.33
CA PRO A 181 -14.92 -10.27 1.20
C PRO A 181 -15.03 -8.76 1.36
N ILE A 182 -14.03 -8.15 1.98
CA ILE A 182 -13.88 -6.70 2.13
C ILE A 182 -12.53 -6.32 1.54
N HIS A 183 -12.53 -5.28 0.70
CA HIS A 183 -11.36 -4.67 0.11
C HIS A 183 -11.47 -3.15 0.19
N LEU A 184 -10.35 -2.46 0.37
CA LEU A 184 -10.27 -1.00 0.51
C LEU A 184 -8.97 -0.51 -0.13
N LEU A 185 -8.99 0.70 -0.70
CA LEU A 185 -7.77 1.41 -1.08
C LEU A 185 -7.26 2.25 0.08
N VAL A 186 -5.95 2.28 0.28
CA VAL A 186 -5.28 3.14 1.25
C VAL A 186 -4.27 4.02 0.52
N PRO A 187 -4.42 5.35 0.50
CA PRO A 187 -3.41 6.23 -0.09
C PRO A 187 -2.05 6.04 0.59
N HIS A 188 -0.97 6.05 -0.20
CA HIS A 188 0.37 6.03 0.37
C HIS A 188 0.60 7.21 1.30
N GLY A 189 1.17 6.92 2.47
CA GLY A 189 1.45 7.91 3.50
C GLY A 189 0.22 8.41 4.25
N ALA A 190 -0.92 7.73 4.14
CA ALA A 190 -2.16 8.10 4.85
C ALA A 190 -2.04 8.01 6.38
N PHE A 191 -1.15 7.16 6.90
CA PHE A 191 -1.01 6.89 8.33
C PHE A 191 0.39 7.31 8.82
N GLU A 192 0.52 8.57 9.23
CA GLU A 192 1.75 9.12 9.79
C GLU A 192 2.03 8.54 11.18
N ILE A 193 3.27 8.12 11.43
CA ILE A 193 3.72 7.62 12.73
C ILE A 193 4.07 8.83 13.59
N LYS A 194 3.32 9.04 14.67
CA LYS A 194 3.44 10.26 15.48
C LYS A 194 4.67 10.25 16.39
N ASN A 195 5.02 9.07 16.88
CA ASN A 195 6.18 8.87 17.77
C ASN A 195 7.14 7.85 17.13
N PRO A 196 7.83 8.23 16.04
CA PRO A 196 8.71 7.30 15.36
C PRO A 196 9.95 6.98 16.20
N PRO A 197 10.49 5.75 16.09
CA PRO A 197 11.77 5.41 16.70
C PRO A 197 12.91 6.24 16.10
N THR A 198 14.03 6.35 16.83
CA THR A 198 15.25 6.91 16.23
C THR A 198 15.76 6.01 15.11
N LEU A 199 16.59 6.54 14.20
CA LEU A 199 17.18 5.81 13.08
C LEU A 199 18.34 4.88 13.52
N LYS A 200 18.19 4.20 14.65
CA LYS A 200 19.08 3.14 15.13
C LYS A 200 18.35 1.82 15.06
N GLN A 201 19.02 0.79 14.53
CA GLN A 201 18.39 -0.52 14.33
C GLN A 201 17.79 -1.07 15.64
N SER A 202 18.51 -0.97 16.76
CA SER A 202 18.05 -1.40 18.09
C SER A 202 16.77 -0.70 18.56
N ASP A 203 16.67 0.60 18.33
CA ASP A 203 15.53 1.42 18.78
C ASP A 203 14.30 1.11 17.93
N ILE A 204 14.50 0.84 16.63
CA ILE A 204 13.43 0.43 15.72
C ILE A 204 12.92 -0.97 16.09
N VAL A 205 13.81 -1.92 16.38
CA VAL A 205 13.41 -3.26 16.87
C VAL A 205 12.59 -3.11 18.16
N SER A 206 13.09 -2.32 19.11
CA SER A 206 12.41 -2.06 20.39
C SER A 206 11.02 -1.44 20.18
N TRP A 207 10.87 -0.55 19.20
CA TRP A 207 9.57 0.04 18.85
C TRP A 207 8.61 -0.98 18.23
N PHE A 208 9.08 -1.80 17.29
CA PHE A 208 8.26 -2.84 16.64
C PHE A 208 7.71 -3.89 17.62
N GLU A 209 8.41 -4.16 18.72
CA GLU A 209 8.03 -5.17 19.71
C GLU A 209 7.39 -4.55 20.97
N GLY A 210 7.79 -3.33 21.32
CA GLY A 210 7.50 -2.72 22.62
C GLY A 210 6.24 -1.85 22.69
N CYS A 211 5.58 -1.53 21.57
CA CYS A 211 4.40 -0.67 21.58
C CYS A 211 3.30 -1.09 20.60
N SER A 212 2.10 -0.54 20.79
CA SER A 212 0.94 -0.82 19.93
C SER A 212 1.11 -0.24 18.52
N GLU A 213 1.58 1.00 18.39
CA GLU A 213 1.86 1.66 17.10
C GLU A 213 2.91 0.89 16.29
N GLY A 214 3.79 0.16 16.99
CA GLY A 214 4.80 -0.74 16.42
C GLY A 214 4.27 -2.02 15.80
N LYS A 215 2.98 -2.36 15.92
CA LYS A 215 2.41 -3.60 15.36
C LYS A 215 2.04 -3.47 13.88
N VAL A 216 3.00 -3.03 13.07
CA VAL A 216 2.84 -2.74 11.63
C VAL A 216 3.85 -3.52 10.78
N GLU A 217 3.60 -3.71 9.49
CA GLU A 217 4.48 -4.47 8.58
C GLU A 217 5.90 -3.88 8.51
N GLY A 218 5.95 -2.56 8.59
CA GLY A 218 7.15 -1.78 8.39
C GLY A 218 6.89 -0.29 8.49
N ILE A 219 7.93 0.48 8.20
CA ILE A 219 7.89 1.94 8.12
C ILE A 219 8.29 2.35 6.70
N VAL A 220 7.61 3.36 6.16
CA VAL A 220 8.02 4.07 4.96
C VAL A 220 8.32 5.51 5.34
N TRP A 221 9.51 6.00 5.03
CA TRP A 221 9.89 7.40 5.18
C TRP A 221 9.71 8.10 3.84
N HIS A 222 8.94 9.18 3.85
CA HIS A 222 8.69 10.05 2.71
C HIS A 222 9.67 11.22 2.73
N CYS A 223 10.67 11.18 1.86
CA CYS A 223 11.69 12.22 1.73
C CYS A 223 11.17 13.43 0.93
N ARG A 224 11.83 14.58 1.09
CA ARG A 224 11.45 15.83 0.42
C ARG A 224 11.64 15.79 -1.10
N ASP A 225 12.58 14.99 -1.57
CA ASP A 225 12.88 14.73 -2.98
C ASP A 225 11.91 13.70 -3.62
N GLY A 226 10.93 13.19 -2.85
CA GLY A 226 9.99 12.15 -3.31
C GLY A 226 10.53 10.72 -3.25
N CYS A 227 11.75 10.53 -2.74
CA CYS A 227 12.28 9.22 -2.43
C CYS A 227 11.49 8.58 -1.27
N LEU A 228 11.17 7.30 -1.42
CA LEU A 228 10.57 6.49 -0.37
C LEU A 228 11.59 5.49 0.15
N ILE A 229 11.95 5.61 1.42
CA ILE A 229 12.85 4.67 2.09
C ILE A 229 12.00 3.73 2.93
N LYS A 230 12.22 2.42 2.80
CA LYS A 230 11.38 1.41 3.48
C LYS A 230 12.19 0.63 4.50
N LEU A 231 11.52 0.16 5.54
CA LEU A 231 12.05 -0.90 6.40
C LEU A 231 10.91 -1.83 6.76
N HIS A 232 11.08 -3.12 6.47
CA HIS A 232 10.10 -4.13 6.84
C HIS A 232 10.56 -4.88 8.10
N ARG A 233 9.60 -5.34 8.91
CA ARG A 233 9.85 -6.20 10.09
C ARG A 233 10.76 -7.38 9.78
N HIS A 234 10.53 -8.06 8.67
CA HIS A 234 11.28 -9.26 8.31
C HIS A 234 12.76 -8.97 7.98
N HIS A 235 13.12 -7.76 7.57
CA HIS A 235 14.54 -7.37 7.44
C HIS A 235 15.24 -7.33 8.81
N LEU A 236 14.49 -7.14 9.90
CA LEU A 236 14.99 -7.20 11.27
C LEU A 236 14.82 -8.60 11.91
N GLY A 237 14.47 -9.62 11.12
CA GLY A 237 14.20 -10.97 11.62
C GLY A 237 12.87 -11.10 12.38
N LEU A 238 12.03 -10.06 12.40
CA LEU A 238 10.75 -10.07 13.11
C LEU A 238 9.65 -10.70 12.26
N CYS A 239 8.71 -11.37 12.92
CA CYS A 239 7.57 -12.02 12.26
C CYS A 239 6.58 -11.01 11.66
N TRP A 240 5.99 -11.39 10.53
CA TRP A 240 4.84 -10.76 9.89
C TRP A 240 4.10 -11.81 9.04
N PRO A 241 2.75 -11.83 9.00
CA PRO A 241 1.81 -10.93 9.68
C PRO A 241 1.70 -11.19 11.18
N LEU A 242 1.20 -10.19 11.91
CA LEU A 242 0.83 -10.32 13.33
C LEU A 242 -0.65 -10.68 13.46
N ALA A 243 -1.02 -11.36 14.55
CA ALA A 243 -2.43 -11.68 14.83
C ALA A 243 -3.27 -10.41 15.04
N GLU A 244 -2.74 -9.45 15.81
CA GLU A 244 -3.32 -8.11 15.98
C GLU A 244 -2.33 -7.08 15.46
N THR A 245 -2.74 -6.29 14.47
CA THR A 245 -1.95 -5.19 13.91
C THR A 245 -2.43 -3.87 14.49
N TYR A 246 -1.61 -2.81 14.39
CA TYR A 246 -2.04 -1.50 14.85
C TYR A 246 -3.28 -1.05 14.09
N LEU A 247 -3.23 -1.08 12.76
CA LEU A 247 -4.31 -0.66 11.88
C LEU A 247 -5.62 -1.44 12.14
N ASN A 248 -5.55 -2.77 12.31
CA ASN A 248 -6.78 -3.56 12.52
C ASN A 248 -7.43 -3.34 13.90
N SER A 249 -6.68 -2.81 14.85
CA SER A 249 -7.15 -2.51 16.21
C SER A 249 -7.79 -1.13 16.36
N GLN A 250 -7.66 -0.25 15.34
CA GLN A 250 -8.18 1.11 15.41
C GLN A 250 -9.70 1.16 15.22
N PRO A 251 -10.41 2.07 15.92
CA PRO A 251 -11.83 2.30 15.67
C PRO A 251 -12.03 2.92 14.28
N VAL A 252 -13.19 2.66 13.69
CA VAL A 252 -13.52 3.11 12.33
C VAL A 252 -14.98 3.54 12.23
N VAL A 253 -15.24 4.59 11.47
CA VAL A 253 -16.58 5.02 11.05
C VAL A 253 -16.76 4.83 9.54
N ILE A 254 -17.97 4.48 9.13
CA ILE A 254 -18.35 4.41 7.72
C ILE A 254 -19.07 5.71 7.35
N SER A 255 -18.51 6.46 6.39
CA SER A 255 -19.07 7.71 5.88
C SER A 255 -19.39 7.55 4.39
N PHE A 256 -20.57 7.04 4.09
CA PHE A 256 -21.01 6.84 2.71
C PHE A 256 -21.88 7.99 2.22
N ASN A 257 -22.75 8.55 3.05
CA ASN A 257 -23.72 9.59 2.69
C ASN A 257 -24.42 9.32 1.35
N ARG A 258 -25.37 8.37 1.34
CA ARG A 258 -26.09 7.91 0.12
C ARG A 258 -26.68 9.02 -0.74
N ASN A 259 -27.04 10.16 -0.16
CA ASN A 259 -27.67 11.27 -0.88
C ASN A 259 -26.68 12.03 -1.79
N ASP A 260 -25.38 11.81 -1.63
CA ASP A 260 -24.33 12.49 -2.39
C ASP A 260 -24.13 11.86 -3.79
N TYR A 261 -24.77 10.71 -4.08
CA TYR A 261 -24.51 9.93 -5.29
C TYR A 261 -25.79 9.50 -6.01
N ASP A 262 -25.93 9.91 -7.27
CA ASP A 262 -27.02 9.50 -8.16
C ASP A 262 -26.63 8.25 -8.96
N CYS A 263 -26.30 7.15 -8.26
CA CYS A 263 -25.96 5.88 -8.90
C CYS A 263 -26.48 4.66 -8.11
N ASP A 264 -27.05 3.69 -8.83
CA ASP A 264 -27.54 2.45 -8.24
C ASP A 264 -26.41 1.42 -8.17
N PHE A 265 -25.85 1.25 -6.96
CA PHE A 265 -24.83 0.25 -6.73
C PHE A 265 -25.45 -1.14 -6.73
N GLY A 266 -25.03 -1.99 -7.66
CA GLY A 266 -25.51 -3.37 -7.72
C GLY A 266 -25.39 -4.09 -6.35
N PRO A 267 -26.35 -4.95 -5.97
CA PRO A 267 -26.53 -5.40 -4.57
C PRO A 267 -25.37 -6.24 -4.01
N LYS A 268 -24.50 -6.76 -4.88
CA LYS A 268 -23.30 -7.53 -4.51
C LYS A 268 -22.03 -6.68 -4.43
N SER A 269 -22.09 -5.39 -4.80
CA SER A 269 -20.94 -4.50 -4.78
C SER A 269 -20.59 -4.09 -3.35
N LEU A 270 -19.30 -3.84 -3.09
CA LEU A 270 -18.85 -3.31 -1.80
C LEU A 270 -19.47 -1.94 -1.53
N PHE A 271 -19.66 -1.12 -2.56
CA PHE A 271 -20.31 0.18 -2.43
C PHE A 271 -21.73 0.04 -1.87
N HIS A 272 -22.54 -0.87 -2.42
CA HIS A 272 -23.89 -1.12 -1.88
C HIS A 272 -23.83 -1.59 -0.43
N GLN A 273 -22.94 -2.52 -0.10
CA GLN A 273 -22.82 -3.05 1.25
C GLN A 273 -22.39 -1.99 2.26
N PHE A 274 -21.35 -1.19 1.96
CA PHE A 274 -20.93 -0.09 2.81
C PHE A 274 -21.98 1.03 2.91
N SER A 275 -22.77 1.27 1.85
CA SER A 275 -23.86 2.25 1.90
C SER A 275 -24.96 1.89 2.89
N LYS A 276 -25.13 0.60 3.25
CA LYS A 276 -26.05 0.16 4.31
C LYS A 276 -25.49 0.39 5.72
N LEU A 277 -24.16 0.47 5.83
CA LEU A 277 -23.45 0.70 7.08
C LEU A 277 -23.18 2.19 7.33
N ASP A 278 -23.74 3.09 6.51
CA ASP A 278 -23.51 4.52 6.61
C ASP A 278 -23.81 5.06 8.02
N GLY A 279 -22.88 5.85 8.56
CA GLY A 279 -22.92 6.39 9.91
C GLY A 279 -22.59 5.39 11.03
N GLN A 280 -22.41 4.10 10.74
CA GLN A 280 -22.05 3.12 11.75
C GLN A 280 -20.58 3.25 12.17
N ARG A 281 -20.33 2.96 13.45
CA ARG A 281 -19.00 2.96 14.06
C ARG A 281 -18.69 1.57 14.61
N PHE A 282 -17.44 1.14 14.40
CA PHE A 282 -16.91 -0.11 14.91
C PHE A 282 -15.71 0.19 15.83
N ASP A 283 -15.58 -0.58 16.91
CA ASP A 283 -14.48 -0.43 17.86
C ASP A 283 -13.12 -0.79 17.24
N ARG A 284 -13.13 -1.69 16.25
CA ARG A 284 -11.94 -2.12 15.51
C ARG A 284 -12.25 -2.29 14.03
N LEU A 285 -11.30 -1.94 13.17
CA LEU A 285 -11.40 -2.08 11.73
C LEU A 285 -11.77 -3.51 11.28
N LYS A 286 -11.20 -4.53 11.92
CA LYS A 286 -11.49 -5.94 11.61
C LYS A 286 -12.89 -6.42 12.04
N ASP A 287 -13.61 -5.63 12.84
CA ASP A 287 -14.93 -6.03 13.34
C ASP A 287 -16.06 -5.73 12.34
N ILE A 288 -15.75 -5.04 11.23
CA ILE A 288 -16.72 -4.78 10.15
C ILE A 288 -17.21 -6.10 9.56
N LYS A 289 -18.53 -6.25 9.51
CA LYS A 289 -19.23 -7.36 8.86
C LYS A 289 -20.41 -6.81 8.08
N PHE A 290 -20.78 -7.50 7.01
CA PHE A 290 -22.01 -7.20 6.30
C PHE A 290 -23.13 -8.06 6.87
N ASP A 291 -24.34 -7.51 6.96
CA ASP A 291 -25.52 -8.29 7.31
C ASP A 291 -25.79 -9.32 6.20
N ASP A 292 -26.15 -10.54 6.61
CA ASP A 292 -26.53 -11.63 5.70
C ASP A 292 -27.83 -11.36 4.93
#